data_AF-A0A4S9XWK5-F1
#
_entry.id   AF-A0A4S9XWK5-F1
#
_cell.length_a   1.000
_cell.length_b   1.000
_cell.length_c   1.000
_cell.angle_alpha   90.00
_cell.angle_beta   90.00
_cell.angle_gamma   90.00
#
_symmetry.space_group_name_H-M   'P 1'
#
loop_
_entity.id
_entity.type
_entity.pdbx_description
1 polymer ?
#
loop_
_entity_poly.entity_id
_entity_poly.type
_entity_poly.pdbx_seq_one_letter_code
_entity_poly.pdbx_strand_id
1 'polypeptide(L)'
;IALYRALLTKCRSAPPSLDRSALEAVVKKSFAKNRHVTSKYVLQGAFAGGYEPSRMLELEDYVLIEVHKALDHLTASITGDKTSVSHLNSLLYRLPSSLKTTTPPPKPPPPPPTKPAAVVGSTLSLRPRPAFSLPSRRRIPVLVNANKIPILRFTKPQPAILSQYIRSRLVLRQKRLDLKLKLETDMEIAKAEDEWDRILFARGIKEESGNEVDEFGRRQKRKTWTSAIYEALGQTYKAIEDEGVKNKEMARRMVGIIDREKELAEVERKERQRVKNEERKKRKAERDGIVDKSEVVTRAKSEGP
;
A
#
# COMPACT_ATOMS: atom_id res chain seq x y z
N ILE A 1 18.84 -1.43 -26.99
CA ILE A 1 19.84 -0.79 -26.07
C ILE A 1 21.03 -0.19 -26.83
N ALA A 2 21.60 -0.88 -27.83
CA ALA A 2 22.73 -0.37 -28.63
C ALA A 2 22.45 1.02 -29.26
N LEU A 3 21.27 1.20 -29.86
CA LEU A 3 20.86 2.46 -30.50
C LEU A 3 20.77 3.64 -29.52
N TYR A 4 20.26 3.42 -28.31
CA TYR A 4 20.22 4.44 -27.26
C TYR A 4 21.63 4.92 -26.87
N ARG A 5 22.57 3.98 -26.72
CA ARG A 5 23.98 4.31 -26.42
C ARG A 5 24.64 5.06 -27.58
N ALA A 6 24.40 4.61 -28.82
CA ALA A 6 24.93 5.26 -30.02
C ALA A 6 24.47 6.72 -30.14
N LEU A 7 23.16 6.98 -29.96
CA LEU A 7 22.60 8.34 -29.99
C LEU A 7 23.21 9.24 -28.92
N LEU A 8 23.31 8.76 -27.68
CA LEU A 8 23.92 9.55 -26.61
C LEU A 8 25.39 9.87 -26.88
N THR A 9 26.15 8.92 -27.41
CA THR A 9 27.54 9.15 -27.80
C THR A 9 27.64 10.19 -28.92
N LYS A 10 26.75 10.15 -29.92
CA LYS A 10 26.75 11.13 -31.02
C LYS A 10 26.26 12.52 -30.57
N CYS A 11 25.29 12.61 -29.66
CA CYS A 11 24.89 13.88 -29.05
C CYS A 11 26.04 14.55 -28.28
N ARG A 12 26.96 13.77 -27.69
CA ARG A 12 28.18 14.31 -27.04
C ARG A 12 29.22 14.82 -28.04
N SER A 13 29.31 14.19 -29.21
CA SER A 13 30.21 14.59 -30.30
C SER A 13 29.64 15.70 -31.20
N ALA A 14 28.41 16.19 -30.93
CA ALA A 14 27.76 17.17 -31.77
C ALA A 14 28.50 18.53 -31.79
N PRO A 15 28.47 19.26 -32.92
CA PRO A 15 29.09 20.57 -33.04
C PRO A 15 28.49 21.58 -32.03
N PRO A 16 29.25 22.61 -31.62
CA PRO A 16 28.84 23.57 -30.59
C PRO A 16 27.66 24.46 -31.01
N SER A 17 27.25 24.43 -32.28
CA SER A 17 26.06 25.10 -32.83
C SER A 17 24.73 24.42 -32.47
N LEU A 18 24.77 23.28 -31.77
CA LEU A 18 23.61 22.52 -31.32
C LEU A 18 23.56 22.44 -29.80
N ASP A 19 22.36 22.59 -29.23
CA ASP A 19 22.13 22.44 -27.79
C ASP A 19 22.24 20.96 -27.37
N ARG A 20 23.47 20.56 -27.02
CA ARG A 20 23.82 19.18 -26.63
C ARG A 20 22.94 18.65 -25.49
N SER A 21 22.67 19.49 -24.48
CA SER A 21 21.86 19.13 -23.30
C SER A 21 20.39 18.91 -23.66
N ALA A 22 19.85 19.70 -24.59
CA ALA A 22 18.48 19.55 -25.07
C ALA A 22 18.30 18.27 -25.90
N LEU A 23 19.25 17.98 -26.80
CA LEU A 23 19.25 16.74 -27.58
C LEU A 23 19.35 15.51 -26.68
N GLU A 24 20.23 15.54 -25.68
CA GLU A 24 20.38 14.45 -24.71
C GLU A 24 19.10 14.24 -23.89
N ALA A 25 18.44 15.33 -23.47
CA ALA A 25 17.18 15.27 -22.74
C ALA A 25 16.04 14.68 -23.58
N VAL A 26 15.95 15.06 -24.86
CA VAL A 26 14.94 14.55 -25.81
C VAL A 26 15.12 13.05 -26.02
N VAL A 27 16.35 12.58 -26.27
CA VAL A 27 16.66 11.15 -26.43
C VAL A 27 16.30 10.39 -25.15
N LYS A 28 16.74 10.86 -23.97
CA LYS A 28 16.43 10.22 -22.68
C LYS A 28 14.93 10.10 -22.43
N LYS A 29 14.17 11.17 -22.68
CA LYS A 29 12.72 11.18 -22.43
C LYS A 29 11.92 10.39 -23.45
N SER A 30 12.33 10.38 -24.72
CA SER A 30 11.69 9.56 -25.75
C SER A 30 11.82 8.07 -25.45
N PHE A 31 13.01 7.62 -25.04
CA PHE A 31 13.22 6.24 -24.61
C PHE A 31 12.51 5.91 -23.29
N ALA A 32 12.38 6.87 -22.37
CA ALA A 32 11.61 6.69 -21.14
C ALA A 32 10.10 6.58 -21.41
N LYS A 33 9.54 7.42 -22.31
CA LYS A 33 8.12 7.35 -22.72
C LYS A 33 7.78 5.97 -23.28
N ASN A 34 8.68 5.42 -24.09
CA ASN A 34 8.47 4.14 -24.77
C ASN A 34 8.95 2.92 -23.98
N ARG A 35 9.30 3.05 -22.69
CA ARG A 35 9.81 1.95 -21.84
C ARG A 35 8.81 0.79 -21.70
N HIS A 36 7.51 1.09 -21.76
CA HIS A 36 6.44 0.12 -21.57
C HIS A 36 5.90 -0.46 -22.89
N VAL A 37 6.47 -0.07 -24.03
CA VAL A 37 6.10 -0.63 -25.33
C VAL A 37 6.76 -1.99 -25.49
N THR A 38 5.98 -3.06 -25.35
CA THR A 38 6.43 -4.46 -25.43
C THR A 38 6.09 -5.14 -26.76
N SER A 39 5.29 -4.49 -27.62
CA SER A 39 4.86 -5.06 -28.90
C SER A 39 6.00 -5.12 -29.90
N LYS A 40 6.32 -6.35 -30.38
CA LYS A 40 7.37 -6.60 -31.37
C LYS A 40 7.14 -5.81 -32.66
N TYR A 41 5.90 -5.72 -33.15
CA TYR A 41 5.56 -5.01 -34.39
C TYR A 41 5.79 -3.51 -34.28
N VAL A 42 5.43 -2.91 -33.14
CA VAL A 42 5.62 -1.47 -32.88
C VAL A 42 7.11 -1.15 -32.77
N LEU A 43 7.88 -1.99 -32.08
CA LEU A 43 9.32 -1.84 -31.96
C LEU A 43 10.03 -2.05 -33.31
N GLN A 44 9.63 -3.05 -34.10
CA GLN A 44 10.16 -3.28 -35.44
C GLN A 44 9.87 -2.10 -36.36
N GLY A 45 8.65 -1.55 -36.36
CA GLY A 45 8.33 -0.35 -37.14
C GLY A 45 9.12 0.89 -36.70
N ALA A 46 9.30 1.08 -35.39
CA ALA A 46 10.11 2.17 -34.84
C ALA A 46 11.61 2.03 -35.16
N PHE A 47 12.13 0.80 -35.26
CA PHE A 47 13.54 0.55 -35.53
C PHE A 47 13.88 0.38 -37.02
N ALA A 48 12.96 -0.08 -37.86
CA ALA A 48 13.26 -0.43 -39.26
C ALA A 48 13.21 0.75 -40.24
N GLY A 49 12.66 1.91 -39.86
CA GLY A 49 12.75 3.12 -40.69
C GLY A 49 12.26 2.93 -42.13
N GLY A 50 11.04 2.41 -42.31
CA GLY A 50 10.35 2.38 -43.61
C GLY A 50 9.65 1.06 -43.87
N TYR A 51 8.32 1.06 -43.89
CA TYR A 51 7.46 0.43 -44.90
C TYR A 51 6.02 0.90 -44.65
N GLU A 52 5.48 1.58 -45.67
CA GLU A 52 4.07 1.96 -45.89
C GLU A 52 3.42 3.09 -45.05
N PRO A 53 3.05 4.24 -45.68
CA PRO A 53 2.27 5.32 -45.06
C PRO A 53 0.78 5.00 -44.84
N SER A 54 0.32 3.78 -45.12
CA SER A 54 -1.11 3.46 -45.22
C SER A 54 -1.84 3.27 -43.88
N ARG A 55 -1.16 3.44 -42.74
CA ARG A 55 -1.78 3.35 -41.40
C ARG A 55 -1.44 4.50 -40.46
N MET A 56 -1.07 5.65 -41.01
CA MET A 56 -0.61 6.83 -40.27
C MET A 56 -1.61 7.99 -40.28
N LEU A 57 -2.91 7.67 -40.26
CA LEU A 57 -3.95 8.64 -39.95
C LEU A 57 -4.31 8.49 -38.48
N GLU A 58 -4.17 9.61 -37.77
CA GLU A 58 -4.52 9.80 -36.36
C GLU A 58 -3.51 9.15 -35.39
N LEU A 59 -2.58 9.96 -34.89
CA LEU A 59 -2.17 10.05 -33.47
C LEU A 59 -0.90 10.90 -33.38
N GLU A 60 -0.79 11.65 -32.29
CA GLU A 60 0.30 12.58 -31.92
C GLU A 60 1.69 11.91 -31.71
N ASP A 61 1.93 10.73 -32.30
CA ASP A 61 3.11 9.89 -32.11
C ASP A 61 4.10 9.97 -33.30
N TYR A 62 4.40 11.19 -33.74
CA TYR A 62 5.45 11.49 -34.74
C TYR A 62 6.89 11.21 -34.26
N VAL A 63 7.09 10.86 -32.98
CA VAL A 63 8.41 10.97 -32.31
C VAL A 63 9.36 9.79 -32.59
N LEU A 64 8.87 8.65 -33.09
CA LEU A 64 9.70 7.44 -33.24
C LEU A 64 10.28 7.24 -34.67
N ILE A 65 9.58 7.68 -35.71
CA ILE A 65 10.02 7.53 -37.12
C ILE A 65 11.22 8.43 -37.44
N GLU A 66 11.41 9.53 -36.71
CA GLU A 66 12.52 10.46 -36.91
C GLU A 66 13.83 10.04 -36.22
N VAL A 67 13.87 8.98 -35.41
CA VAL A 67 15.04 8.68 -34.57
C VAL A 67 16.24 8.15 -35.36
N HIS A 68 16.00 7.33 -36.39
CA HIS A 68 17.06 6.84 -37.28
C HIS A 68 17.56 7.95 -38.21
N LYS A 69 16.64 8.71 -38.82
CA LYS A 69 16.98 9.89 -39.61
C LYS A 69 17.74 10.94 -38.78
N ALA A 70 17.38 11.10 -37.51
CA ALA A 70 18.11 11.96 -36.58
C ALA A 70 19.53 11.45 -36.29
N LEU A 71 19.76 10.13 -36.26
CA LEU A 71 21.12 9.59 -36.16
C LEU A 71 21.95 9.94 -37.40
N ASP A 72 21.37 9.81 -38.60
CA ASP A 72 22.03 10.14 -39.88
C ASP A 72 22.37 11.64 -39.97
N HIS A 73 21.43 12.51 -39.61
CA HIS A 73 21.66 13.96 -39.54
C HIS A 73 22.65 14.36 -38.43
N LEU A 74 22.67 13.64 -37.29
CA LEU A 74 23.69 13.82 -36.26
C LEU A 74 25.06 13.38 -36.75
N THR A 75 25.18 12.30 -37.53
CA THR A 75 26.46 11.91 -38.12
C THR A 75 26.92 12.87 -39.22
N ALA A 76 26.01 13.35 -40.06
CA ALA A 76 26.29 14.31 -41.13
C ALA A 76 26.72 15.68 -40.56
N SER A 77 26.09 16.12 -39.47
CA SER A 77 26.50 17.35 -38.78
C SER A 77 27.89 17.24 -38.12
N ILE A 78 28.28 16.06 -37.63
CA ILE A 78 29.65 15.81 -37.12
C ILE A 78 30.68 15.89 -38.26
N THR A 79 30.32 15.47 -39.48
CA THR A 79 31.17 15.61 -40.68
C THR A 79 31.19 17.03 -41.26
N GLY A 80 30.48 18.00 -40.65
CA GLY A 80 30.52 19.41 -41.03
C GLY A 80 29.41 19.88 -41.98
N ASP A 81 28.38 19.06 -42.21
CA ASP A 81 27.24 19.45 -43.04
C ASP A 81 26.34 20.47 -42.34
N LYS A 82 26.26 21.68 -42.89
CA LYS A 82 25.48 22.80 -42.37
C LYS A 82 23.97 22.59 -42.55
N THR A 83 23.54 21.83 -43.56
CA THR A 83 22.12 21.58 -43.82
C THR A 83 21.49 20.70 -42.74
N SER A 84 22.22 19.66 -42.33
CA SER A 84 21.85 18.78 -41.22
C SER A 84 21.82 19.52 -39.87
N VAL A 85 22.73 20.47 -39.62
CA VAL A 85 22.70 21.32 -38.42
C VAL A 85 21.44 22.21 -38.39
N SER A 86 21.11 22.85 -39.51
CA SER A 86 19.90 23.69 -39.60
C SER A 86 18.61 22.86 -39.46
N HIS A 87 18.59 21.64 -40.01
CA HIS A 87 17.46 20.72 -39.86
C HIS A 87 17.27 20.26 -38.40
N LEU A 88 18.36 19.92 -37.70
CA LEU A 88 18.28 19.55 -36.28
C LEU A 88 17.84 20.72 -35.40
N ASN A 89 18.28 21.95 -35.71
CA ASN A 89 17.83 23.13 -34.99
C ASN A 89 16.35 23.42 -35.23
N SER A 90 15.83 23.31 -36.45
CA SER A 90 14.41 23.50 -36.72
C SER A 90 13.52 22.45 -36.02
N LEU A 91 13.98 21.20 -35.97
CA LEU A 91 13.33 20.13 -35.20
C LEU A 91 13.37 20.42 -33.69
N LEU A 92 14.52 20.85 -33.17
CA LEU A 92 14.62 21.29 -31.78
C LEU A 92 13.64 22.41 -31.50
N TYR A 93 13.52 23.44 -32.34
CA TYR A 93 12.53 24.51 -32.12
C TYR A 93 11.09 24.00 -32.10
N ARG A 94 10.73 23.07 -32.99
CA ARG A 94 9.37 22.50 -33.10
C ARG A 94 8.96 21.62 -31.92
N LEU A 95 9.92 21.00 -31.22
CA LEU A 95 9.64 20.09 -30.12
C LEU A 95 9.07 20.82 -28.87
N PRO A 96 8.13 20.20 -28.14
CA PRO A 96 7.57 20.79 -26.93
C PRO A 96 8.64 20.98 -25.85
N SER A 97 8.55 22.09 -25.11
CA SER A 97 9.49 22.44 -24.03
C SER A 97 9.58 21.36 -22.95
N SER A 98 8.50 20.60 -22.72
CA SER A 98 8.44 19.47 -21.80
C SER A 98 9.47 18.37 -22.08
N LEU A 99 9.95 18.24 -23.33
CA LEU A 99 11.02 17.30 -23.71
C LEU A 99 12.41 17.90 -23.55
N LYS A 100 12.56 19.22 -23.72
CA LYS A 100 13.84 19.95 -23.62
C LYS A 100 14.32 20.15 -22.18
N THR A 101 13.40 20.25 -21.23
CA THR A 101 13.73 20.62 -19.84
C THR A 101 14.45 19.50 -19.08
N THR A 102 15.67 19.74 -18.59
CA THR A 102 16.42 18.81 -17.71
C THR A 102 16.10 18.98 -16.22
N THR A 103 14.92 19.50 -15.86
CA THR A 103 14.57 19.70 -14.45
C THR A 103 14.43 18.33 -13.77
N PRO A 104 15.04 18.13 -12.60
CA PRO A 104 14.86 16.90 -11.84
C PRO A 104 13.38 16.73 -11.49
N PRO A 105 12.86 15.50 -11.46
CA PRO A 105 11.48 15.26 -11.05
C PRO A 105 11.25 15.89 -9.67
N PRO A 106 10.08 16.49 -9.41
CA PRO A 106 9.78 17.07 -8.11
C PRO A 106 10.02 16.01 -7.04
N LYS A 107 10.79 16.38 -6.00
CA LYS A 107 11.06 15.48 -4.87
C LYS A 107 9.71 14.95 -4.36
N PRO A 108 9.59 13.64 -4.09
CA PRO A 108 8.37 13.11 -3.50
C PRO A 108 8.06 13.91 -2.22
N PRO A 109 6.77 14.19 -1.95
CA PRO A 109 6.40 14.93 -0.76
C PRO A 109 7.03 14.26 0.47
N PRO A 110 7.55 15.06 1.43
CA PRO A 110 8.17 14.50 2.62
C PRO A 110 7.19 13.52 3.29
N PRO A 111 7.68 12.38 3.81
CA PRO A 111 6.82 11.45 4.53
C PRO A 111 6.09 12.21 5.63
N PRO A 112 4.80 11.91 5.87
CA PRO A 112 4.03 12.59 6.90
C PRO A 112 4.80 12.48 8.23
N PRO A 113 4.81 13.56 9.05
CA PRO A 113 5.56 13.57 10.30
C PRO A 113 5.18 12.33 11.11
N THR A 114 6.20 11.56 11.48
CA THR A 114 6.09 10.37 12.31
C THR A 114 5.41 10.81 13.60
N LYS A 115 4.11 10.49 13.74
CA LYS A 115 3.35 10.80 14.95
C LYS A 115 4.12 10.23 16.13
N PRO A 116 4.19 10.94 17.28
CA PRO A 116 4.90 10.47 18.45
C PRO A 116 4.46 9.04 18.75
N ALA A 117 5.45 8.16 18.96
CA ALA A 117 5.24 6.77 19.27
C ALA A 117 4.12 6.68 20.33
N ALA A 118 3.02 6.02 19.96
CA ALA A 118 1.88 5.87 20.85
C ALA A 118 2.41 5.35 22.19
N VAL A 119 2.14 6.10 23.26
CA VAL A 119 2.51 5.75 24.64
C VAL A 119 2.28 4.26 24.83
N VAL A 120 3.35 3.58 25.22
CA VAL A 120 3.43 2.12 25.33
C VAL A 120 2.41 1.66 26.36
N GLY A 121 1.26 1.25 25.84
CA GLY A 121 0.07 0.92 26.59
C GLY A 121 -1.07 0.82 25.59
N SER A 122 -1.14 -0.30 24.88
CA SER A 122 -2.31 -0.63 24.06
C SER A 122 -3.55 -0.33 24.91
N THR A 123 -4.48 0.49 24.43
CA THR A 123 -5.69 0.86 25.19
C THR A 123 -6.49 -0.35 25.71
N LEU A 124 -6.20 -1.55 25.19
CA LEU A 124 -6.67 -2.85 25.65
C LEU A 124 -6.02 -3.37 26.94
N SER A 125 -4.74 -3.11 27.19
CA SER A 125 -4.03 -3.63 28.38
C SER A 125 -4.42 -2.89 29.66
N LEU A 126 -4.82 -1.62 29.55
CA LEU A 126 -5.25 -0.78 30.68
C LEU A 126 -6.74 -0.94 31.03
N ARG A 127 -7.38 -2.04 30.60
CA ARG A 127 -8.81 -2.31 30.80
C ARG A 127 -9.02 -3.54 31.68
N PRO A 128 -10.02 -3.53 32.58
CA PRO A 128 -11.05 -2.49 32.77
C PRO A 128 -10.56 -1.25 33.55
N ARG A 129 -11.13 -0.09 33.24
CA ARG A 129 -10.81 1.19 33.91
C ARG A 129 -11.51 1.33 35.27
N PRO A 130 -10.90 1.93 36.31
CA PRO A 130 -11.57 2.19 37.59
C PRO A 130 -12.70 3.21 37.45
N ALA A 131 -13.74 3.12 38.29
CA ALA A 131 -14.97 3.91 38.17
C ALA A 131 -14.74 5.44 38.20
N PHE A 132 -13.78 5.92 39.01
CA PHE A 132 -13.42 7.34 39.10
C PHE A 132 -12.82 7.90 37.79
N SER A 133 -12.19 7.06 36.97
CA SER A 133 -11.57 7.48 35.71
C SER A 133 -12.55 7.58 34.54
N LEU A 134 -13.83 7.24 34.77
CA LEU A 134 -14.86 7.26 33.74
C LEU A 134 -15.56 8.63 33.72
N PRO A 135 -15.66 9.30 32.56
CA PRO A 135 -16.34 10.59 32.47
C PRO A 135 -17.87 10.50 32.69
N SER A 136 -18.42 9.29 32.62
CA SER A 136 -19.84 9.00 32.81
C SER A 136 -20.02 7.49 33.07
N ARG A 137 -21.21 6.95 32.79
CA ARG A 137 -21.51 5.51 32.89
C ARG A 137 -20.52 4.66 32.07
N ARG A 138 -20.11 3.52 32.65
CA ARG A 138 -19.34 2.49 31.95
C ARG A 138 -20.07 2.01 30.70
N ARG A 139 -19.46 2.24 29.53
CA ARG A 139 -19.96 1.78 28.24
C ARG A 139 -19.25 0.49 27.86
N ILE A 140 -20.03 -0.58 27.72
CA ILE A 140 -19.52 -1.89 27.31
C ILE A 140 -19.08 -1.81 25.84
N PRO A 141 -17.82 -2.11 25.52
CA PRO A 141 -17.33 -2.12 24.15
C PRO A 141 -17.99 -3.23 23.34
N VAL A 142 -18.19 -3.01 22.05
CA VAL A 142 -18.75 -4.04 21.15
C VAL A 142 -17.63 -4.66 20.34
N LEU A 143 -17.52 -5.99 20.36
CA LEU A 143 -16.62 -6.72 19.46
C LEU A 143 -17.21 -6.70 18.05
N VAL A 144 -16.44 -6.15 17.11
CA VAL A 144 -16.80 -6.07 15.69
C VAL A 144 -15.73 -6.81 14.90
N ASN A 145 -16.17 -7.61 13.92
CA ASN A 145 -15.28 -8.22 12.95
C ASN A 145 -15.25 -7.36 11.68
N ALA A 146 -14.10 -6.76 11.38
CA ALA A 146 -13.87 -6.01 10.15
C ALA A 146 -12.99 -6.85 9.20
N ASN A 147 -13.59 -7.68 8.35
CA ASN A 147 -12.89 -8.55 7.40
C ASN A 147 -11.79 -9.43 8.03
N LYS A 148 -12.17 -10.22 9.04
CA LYS A 148 -11.29 -11.11 9.83
C LYS A 148 -10.34 -10.39 10.79
N ILE A 149 -10.47 -9.07 10.95
CA ILE A 149 -9.76 -8.28 11.96
C ILE A 149 -10.71 -8.03 13.13
N PRO A 150 -10.46 -8.61 14.32
CA PRO A 150 -11.30 -8.39 15.50
C PRO A 150 -10.97 -7.05 16.15
N ILE A 151 -11.99 -6.28 16.47
CA ILE A 151 -11.84 -4.91 16.98
C ILE A 151 -12.87 -4.62 18.05
N LEU A 152 -12.41 -4.06 19.17
CA LEU A 152 -13.30 -3.48 20.17
C LEU A 152 -13.64 -2.05 19.80
N ARG A 153 -14.92 -1.80 19.56
CA ARG A 153 -15.44 -0.46 19.25
C ARG A 153 -15.96 0.19 20.54
N PHE A 154 -15.30 1.28 20.94
CA PHE A 154 -15.66 2.06 22.13
C PHE A 154 -16.59 3.24 21.84
N THR A 155 -16.40 3.90 20.69
CA THR A 155 -17.13 5.12 20.30
C THR A 155 -17.74 4.99 18.91
N LYS A 156 -18.77 5.80 18.64
CA LYS A 156 -19.30 6.07 17.30
C LYS A 156 -19.37 7.61 17.15
N PRO A 157 -18.78 8.23 16.12
CA PRO A 157 -18.01 7.63 15.02
C PRO A 157 -16.69 6.98 15.46
N GLN A 158 -16.13 6.13 14.59
CA GLN A 158 -14.87 5.43 14.85
C GLN A 158 -13.68 6.42 14.83
N PRO A 159 -12.71 6.31 15.76
CA PRO A 159 -11.54 7.19 15.72
C PRO A 159 -10.73 6.96 14.44
N ALA A 160 -10.24 8.04 13.84
CA ALA A 160 -9.52 8.02 12.55
C ALA A 160 -8.30 7.08 12.56
N ILE A 161 -7.58 7.01 13.69
CA ILE A 161 -6.41 6.12 13.87
C ILE A 161 -6.80 4.65 13.72
N LEU A 162 -7.92 4.25 14.32
CA LEU A 162 -8.40 2.87 14.23
C LEU A 162 -8.89 2.55 12.82
N SER A 163 -9.59 3.48 12.17
CA SER A 163 -10.00 3.33 10.78
C SER A 163 -8.79 3.18 9.84
N GLN A 164 -7.75 3.99 10.04
CA GLN A 164 -6.49 3.89 9.29
C GLN A 164 -5.78 2.55 9.50
N TYR A 165 -5.73 2.06 10.75
CA TYR A 165 -5.19 0.74 11.07
C TYR A 165 -5.96 -0.40 10.36
N ILE A 166 -7.29 -0.33 10.34
CA ILE A 166 -8.11 -1.33 9.63
C ILE A 166 -7.79 -1.33 8.14
N ARG A 167 -7.75 -0.15 7.54
CA ARG A 167 -7.45 0.01 6.11
C ARG A 167 -6.07 -0.53 5.77
N SER A 168 -5.05 -0.19 6.57
CA SER A 168 -3.69 -0.68 6.31
C SER A 168 -3.60 -2.20 6.39
N ARG A 169 -4.23 -2.81 7.40
CA ARG A 169 -4.31 -4.27 7.53
C ARG A 169 -5.08 -4.92 6.39
N LEU A 170 -6.19 -4.32 5.96
CA LEU A 170 -6.98 -4.82 4.83
C LEU A 170 -6.16 -4.81 3.53
N VAL A 171 -5.41 -3.74 3.26
CA VAL A 171 -4.53 -3.64 2.09
C VAL A 171 -3.43 -4.71 2.15
N LEU A 172 -2.80 -4.93 3.30
CA LEU A 172 -1.79 -5.98 3.46
C LEU A 172 -2.37 -7.37 3.21
N ARG A 173 -3.58 -7.64 3.70
CA ARG A 173 -4.28 -8.89 3.46
C ARG A 173 -4.60 -9.08 1.98
N GLN A 174 -5.12 -8.04 1.32
CA GLN A 174 -5.40 -8.07 -0.11
C GLN A 174 -4.14 -8.40 -0.92
N LYS A 175 -3.02 -7.72 -0.65
CA LYS A 175 -1.74 -8.01 -1.29
C LYS A 175 -1.29 -9.46 -1.16
N ARG A 176 -1.55 -10.11 -0.01
CA ARG A 176 -1.24 -11.54 0.18
C ARG A 176 -2.15 -12.45 -0.63
N LEU A 177 -3.44 -12.12 -0.73
CA LEU A 177 -4.39 -12.86 -1.56
C LEU A 177 -4.06 -12.71 -3.05
N ASP A 178 -3.71 -11.49 -3.47
CA ASP A 178 -3.28 -11.21 -4.85
C ASP A 178 -1.99 -11.98 -5.18
N LEU A 179 -1.02 -12.00 -4.25
CA LEU A 179 0.21 -12.78 -4.41
C LEU A 179 -0.08 -14.28 -4.51
N LYS A 180 -0.98 -14.80 -3.67
CA LYS A 180 -1.41 -16.20 -3.75
C LYS A 180 -1.98 -16.51 -5.14
N LEU A 181 -2.94 -15.71 -5.62
CA LEU A 181 -3.55 -15.87 -6.94
C LEU A 181 -2.51 -15.83 -8.05
N LYS A 182 -1.57 -14.88 -7.97
CA LYS A 182 -0.47 -14.78 -8.93
C LYS A 182 0.43 -16.02 -8.92
N LEU A 183 0.80 -16.53 -7.74
CA LEU A 183 1.62 -17.76 -7.64
C LEU A 183 0.87 -18.99 -8.17
N GLU A 184 -0.46 -19.04 -8.00
CA GLU A 184 -1.30 -20.09 -8.58
C GLU A 184 -1.31 -20.04 -10.11
N THR A 185 -1.36 -18.85 -10.72
CA THR A 185 -1.22 -18.70 -12.18
C THR A 185 0.20 -18.98 -12.67
N ASP A 186 1.21 -18.51 -11.93
CA ASP A 186 2.63 -18.71 -12.27
C ASP A 186 3.04 -20.18 -12.17
N MET A 187 2.26 -21.02 -11.47
CA MET A 187 2.49 -22.46 -11.39
C MET A 187 2.41 -23.16 -12.75
N GLU A 188 1.47 -22.77 -13.61
CA GLU A 188 1.34 -23.36 -14.95
C GLU A 188 2.53 -22.98 -15.84
N ILE A 189 2.96 -21.72 -15.76
CA ILE A 189 4.14 -21.22 -16.44
C ILE A 189 5.39 -21.96 -15.94
N ALA A 190 5.55 -22.10 -14.62
CA ALA A 190 6.67 -22.80 -14.02
C ALA A 190 6.75 -24.28 -14.44
N LYS A 191 5.60 -24.96 -14.63
CA LYS A 191 5.58 -26.33 -15.18
C LYS A 191 6.08 -26.37 -16.62
N ALA A 192 5.67 -25.40 -17.44
CA ALA A 192 6.16 -25.28 -18.80
C ALA A 192 7.68 -25.03 -18.80
N GLU A 193 8.18 -24.08 -18.00
CA GLU A 193 9.62 -23.80 -17.89
C GLU A 193 10.42 -25.03 -17.43
N ASP A 194 9.91 -25.80 -16.47
CA ASP A 194 10.53 -27.07 -16.07
C ASP A 194 10.58 -28.10 -17.21
N GLU A 195 9.57 -28.12 -18.09
CA GLU A 195 9.57 -28.96 -19.29
C GLU A 195 10.57 -28.45 -20.34
N TRP A 196 10.65 -27.14 -20.54
CA TRP A 196 11.65 -26.50 -21.39
C TRP A 196 13.07 -26.81 -20.93
N ASP A 197 13.34 -26.70 -19.62
CA ASP A 197 14.62 -27.07 -19.03
C ASP A 197 14.96 -28.54 -19.35
N ARG A 198 14.00 -29.47 -19.19
CA ARG A 198 14.20 -30.89 -19.54
C ARG A 198 14.57 -31.08 -21.01
N ILE A 199 13.93 -30.36 -21.92
CA ILE A 199 14.23 -30.43 -23.37
C ILE A 199 15.64 -29.89 -23.65
N LEU A 200 16.02 -28.77 -23.05
CA LEU A 200 17.36 -28.19 -23.19
C LEU A 200 18.43 -29.15 -22.68
N PHE A 201 18.19 -29.80 -21.54
CA PHE A 201 19.08 -30.81 -20.99
C PHE A 201 19.21 -32.05 -21.88
N ALA A 202 18.09 -32.55 -22.43
CA ALA A 202 18.10 -33.67 -23.37
C ALA A 202 18.93 -33.36 -24.64
N ARG A 203 19.02 -32.08 -25.02
CA ARG A 203 19.83 -31.60 -26.15
C ARG A 203 21.29 -31.29 -25.78
N GLY A 204 21.70 -31.52 -24.53
CA GLY A 204 23.07 -31.34 -24.06
C GLY A 204 23.43 -29.89 -23.70
N ILE A 205 22.48 -28.95 -23.73
CA ILE A 205 22.70 -27.57 -23.29
C ILE A 205 22.63 -27.57 -21.76
N LYS A 206 23.79 -27.68 -21.11
CA LYS A 206 23.89 -27.51 -19.66
C LYS A 206 24.05 -26.03 -19.36
N GLU A 207 23.15 -25.50 -18.56
CA GLU A 207 23.28 -24.16 -18.01
C GLU A 207 24.33 -24.18 -16.88
N GLU A 208 25.42 -23.42 -17.07
CA GLU A 208 26.68 -23.45 -16.30
C GLU A 208 26.50 -23.25 -14.78
N SER A 209 25.37 -22.69 -14.35
CA SER A 209 25.10 -22.30 -12.96
C SER A 209 24.66 -23.44 -12.02
N GLY A 210 24.41 -24.65 -12.55
CA GLY A 210 23.71 -25.72 -11.81
C GLY A 210 24.57 -26.69 -11.00
N ASN A 211 25.89 -26.53 -11.00
CA ASN A 211 26.85 -27.51 -10.47
C ASN A 211 27.61 -26.99 -9.23
N GLU A 212 27.00 -26.11 -8.44
CA GLU A 212 27.54 -25.75 -7.14
C GLU A 212 27.43 -26.96 -6.20
N VAL A 213 28.60 -27.45 -5.81
CA VAL A 213 28.77 -28.47 -4.77
C VAL A 213 28.83 -27.71 -3.46
N ASP A 214 27.96 -28.05 -2.49
CA ASP A 214 28.09 -27.50 -1.14
C ASP A 214 29.48 -27.83 -0.56
N GLU A 215 29.93 -27.08 0.46
CA GLU A 215 31.19 -27.28 1.20
C GLU A 215 31.39 -28.74 1.71
N PHE A 216 30.32 -29.54 1.74
CA PHE A 216 30.28 -30.95 2.10
C PHE A 216 30.24 -31.94 0.92
N GLY A 217 30.52 -31.50 -0.31
CA GLY A 217 30.58 -32.37 -1.50
C GLY A 217 29.22 -32.90 -1.98
N ARG A 218 28.11 -32.33 -1.50
CA ARG A 218 26.76 -32.71 -1.94
C ARG A 218 26.42 -31.92 -3.20
N ARG A 219 26.05 -32.62 -4.28
CA ARG A 219 25.44 -31.97 -5.46
C ARG A 219 24.13 -31.34 -5.03
N GLN A 220 24.04 -30.02 -5.07
CA GLN A 220 22.75 -29.35 -4.91
C GLN A 220 21.84 -29.80 -6.05
N LYS A 221 20.71 -30.40 -5.71
CA LYS A 221 19.68 -30.73 -6.70
C LYS A 221 19.16 -29.39 -7.22
N ARG A 222 19.21 -29.17 -8.54
CA ARG A 222 18.62 -27.97 -9.16
C ARG A 222 17.22 -27.76 -8.64
N LYS A 223 16.95 -26.56 -8.12
CA LYS A 223 15.59 -26.16 -7.75
C LYS A 223 14.80 -26.00 -9.04
N THR A 224 13.75 -26.79 -9.19
CA THR A 224 12.81 -26.61 -10.30
C THR A 224 12.04 -25.31 -10.12
N TRP A 225 11.60 -24.72 -11.22
CA TRP A 225 10.76 -23.52 -11.22
C TRP A 225 9.50 -23.78 -10.39
N THR A 226 8.88 -24.96 -10.56
CA THR A 226 7.74 -25.39 -9.75
C THR A 226 8.05 -25.44 -8.25
N SER A 227 9.23 -25.93 -7.85
CA SER A 227 9.61 -26.03 -6.44
C SER A 227 9.69 -24.66 -5.78
N ALA A 228 10.22 -23.65 -6.49
CA ALA A 228 10.30 -22.29 -5.97
C ALA A 228 8.89 -21.67 -5.78
N ILE A 229 7.97 -21.90 -6.73
CA ILE A 229 6.59 -21.45 -6.62
C ILE A 229 5.86 -22.17 -5.48
N TYR A 230 6.04 -23.49 -5.32
CA TYR A 230 5.47 -24.24 -4.20
C TYR A 230 5.96 -23.73 -2.84
N GLU A 231 7.24 -23.43 -2.72
CA GLU A 231 7.82 -22.87 -1.49
C GLU A 231 7.19 -21.50 -1.18
N ALA A 232 7.14 -20.60 -2.16
CA ALA A 232 6.53 -19.28 -2.01
C ALA A 232 5.03 -19.39 -1.65
N LEU A 233 4.30 -20.28 -2.32
CA LEU A 233 2.89 -20.54 -2.05
C LEU A 233 2.71 -21.06 -0.62
N GLY A 234 3.52 -22.03 -0.18
CA GLY A 234 3.53 -22.52 1.20
C GLY A 234 3.79 -21.40 2.23
N GLN A 235 4.76 -20.52 1.99
CA GLN A 235 5.04 -19.38 2.85
C GLN A 235 3.85 -18.39 2.91
N THR A 236 3.19 -18.12 1.78
CA THR A 236 2.02 -17.22 1.75
C THR A 236 0.81 -17.82 2.49
N TYR A 237 0.52 -19.11 2.31
CA TYR A 237 -0.52 -19.81 3.04
C TYR A 237 -0.26 -19.80 4.54
N LYS A 238 0.97 -20.12 4.96
CA LYS A 238 1.38 -20.07 6.37
C LYS A 238 1.21 -18.66 6.95
N ALA A 239 1.61 -17.62 6.22
CA ALA A 239 1.44 -16.24 6.67
C ALA A 239 -0.04 -15.83 6.82
N ILE A 240 -0.94 -16.34 5.97
CA ILE A 240 -2.38 -16.11 6.07
C ILE A 240 -2.97 -16.85 7.29
N GLU A 241 -2.55 -18.09 7.53
CA GLU A 241 -3.00 -18.90 8.66
C GLU A 241 -2.49 -18.33 9.99
N ASP A 242 -1.21 -18.00 10.08
CA ASP A 242 -0.59 -17.37 11.26
C ASP A 242 -1.30 -16.06 11.62
N GLU A 243 -1.72 -15.27 10.62
CA GLU A 243 -2.56 -14.09 10.85
C GLU A 243 -3.93 -14.46 11.42
N GLY A 244 -4.57 -15.51 10.88
CA GLY A 244 -5.84 -16.03 11.36
C GLY A 244 -5.78 -16.47 12.83
N VAL A 245 -4.74 -17.22 13.20
CA VAL A 245 -4.49 -17.69 14.57
C VAL A 245 -4.30 -16.50 15.52
N LYS A 246 -3.43 -15.56 15.17
CA LYS A 246 -3.18 -14.34 15.98
C LYS A 246 -4.44 -13.51 16.16
N ASN A 247 -5.26 -13.38 15.12
CA ASN A 247 -6.53 -12.68 15.20
C ASN A 247 -7.52 -13.43 16.09
N LYS A 248 -7.62 -14.76 16.00
CA LYS A 248 -8.48 -15.56 16.87
C LYS A 248 -8.11 -15.41 18.35
N GLU A 249 -6.82 -15.45 18.67
CA GLU A 249 -6.31 -15.22 20.02
C GLU A 249 -6.60 -13.80 20.53
N MET A 250 -6.44 -12.80 19.66
CA MET A 250 -6.79 -11.41 20.00
C MET A 250 -8.29 -11.27 20.27
N ALA A 251 -9.15 -11.90 19.47
CA ALA A 251 -10.60 -11.90 19.67
C ALA A 251 -10.98 -12.51 21.03
N ARG A 252 -10.38 -13.65 21.41
CA ARG A 252 -10.59 -14.27 22.74
C ARG A 252 -10.21 -13.32 23.88
N ARG A 253 -9.06 -12.66 23.77
CA ARG A 253 -8.63 -11.64 24.76
C ARG A 253 -9.61 -10.47 24.83
N MET A 254 -10.14 -10.03 23.70
CA MET A 254 -11.14 -8.96 23.63
C MET A 254 -12.47 -9.36 24.28
N VAL A 255 -12.93 -10.60 24.12
CA VAL A 255 -14.11 -11.14 24.82
C VAL A 255 -13.91 -11.08 26.33
N GLY A 256 -12.76 -11.55 26.84
CA GLY A 256 -12.47 -11.46 28.28
C GLY A 256 -12.36 -10.03 28.82
N ILE A 257 -12.16 -9.01 27.97
CA ILE A 257 -12.28 -7.60 28.39
C ILE A 257 -13.76 -7.20 28.48
N ILE A 258 -14.58 -7.63 27.51
CA ILE A 258 -16.02 -7.35 27.51
C ILE A 258 -16.69 -7.95 28.74
N ASP A 259 -16.37 -9.19 29.10
CA ASP A 259 -16.96 -9.88 30.24
C ASP A 259 -16.63 -9.14 31.55
N ARG A 260 -15.36 -8.78 31.76
CA ARG A 260 -14.93 -7.98 32.92
C ARG A 260 -15.60 -6.59 32.96
N GLU A 261 -15.75 -5.92 31.82
CA GLU A 261 -16.45 -4.63 31.75
C GLU A 261 -17.95 -4.78 32.02
N LYS A 262 -18.56 -5.91 31.64
CA LYS A 262 -19.97 -6.22 31.90
C LYS A 262 -20.21 -6.50 33.38
N GLU A 263 -19.36 -7.29 34.01
CA GLU A 263 -19.39 -7.57 35.45
C GLU A 263 -19.32 -6.27 36.27
N LEU A 264 -18.33 -5.42 35.99
CA LEU A 264 -18.20 -4.13 36.66
C LEU A 264 -19.39 -3.21 36.39
N ALA A 265 -19.93 -3.20 35.16
CA ALA A 265 -21.11 -2.41 34.84
C ALA A 265 -22.35 -2.87 35.63
N GLU A 266 -22.47 -4.17 35.91
CA GLU A 266 -23.54 -4.75 36.73
C GLU A 266 -23.39 -4.40 38.21
N VAL A 267 -22.17 -4.48 38.77
CA VAL A 267 -21.88 -4.07 40.15
C VAL A 267 -22.20 -2.59 40.34
N GLU A 268 -21.69 -1.71 39.46
CA GLU A 268 -21.98 -0.28 39.52
C GLU A 268 -23.49 0.01 39.33
N ARG A 269 -24.21 -0.80 38.55
CA ARG A 269 -25.66 -0.65 38.40
C ARG A 269 -26.40 -0.98 39.70
N LYS A 270 -26.00 -2.05 40.40
CA LYS A 270 -26.57 -2.42 41.70
C LYS A 270 -26.30 -1.34 42.73
N GLU A 271 -25.08 -0.83 42.81
CA GLU A 271 -24.71 0.22 43.76
C GLU A 271 -25.49 1.51 43.53
N ARG A 272 -25.60 1.96 42.27
CA ARG A 272 -26.45 3.11 41.92
C ARG A 272 -27.91 2.91 42.31
N GLN A 273 -28.45 1.70 42.14
CA GLN A 273 -29.82 1.41 42.55
C GLN A 273 -29.98 1.48 44.07
N ARG A 274 -28.98 1.03 44.85
CA ARG A 274 -28.97 1.16 46.31
C ARG A 274 -28.95 2.62 46.74
N VAL A 275 -28.02 3.42 46.22
CA VAL A 275 -27.93 4.86 46.51
C VAL A 275 -29.23 5.59 46.16
N LYS A 276 -29.82 5.30 45.00
CA LYS A 276 -31.11 5.89 44.58
C LYS A 276 -32.26 5.46 45.50
N ASN A 277 -32.28 4.21 45.96
CA ASN A 277 -33.29 3.73 46.89
C ASN A 277 -33.12 4.38 48.29
N GLU A 278 -31.89 4.57 48.76
CA GLU A 278 -31.59 5.26 50.02
C GLU A 278 -31.95 6.74 49.95
N GLU A 279 -31.63 7.42 48.84
CA GLU A 279 -32.03 8.81 48.62
C GLU A 279 -33.56 8.95 48.58
N ARG A 280 -34.26 8.02 47.91
CA ARG A 280 -35.73 7.97 47.93
C ARG A 280 -36.28 7.75 49.34
N LYS A 281 -35.65 6.88 50.14
CA LYS A 281 -36.02 6.68 51.55
C LYS A 281 -35.79 7.94 52.39
N LYS A 282 -34.65 8.63 52.22
CA LYS A 282 -34.35 9.90 52.90
C LYS A 282 -35.35 10.99 52.52
N ARG A 283 -35.61 11.19 51.22
CA ARG A 283 -36.62 12.16 50.74
C ARG A 283 -38.02 11.84 51.25
N LYS A 284 -38.39 10.56 51.35
CA LYS A 284 -39.66 10.14 51.94
C LYS A 284 -39.70 10.44 53.45
N ALA A 285 -38.65 10.12 54.18
CA ALA A 285 -38.56 10.41 55.62
C ALA A 285 -38.57 11.92 55.91
N GLU A 286 -37.91 12.75 55.09
CA GLU A 286 -37.98 14.21 55.16
C GLU A 286 -39.40 14.71 54.87
N ARG A 287 -40.05 14.19 53.83
CA ARG A 287 -41.43 14.56 53.51
C ARG A 287 -42.39 14.17 54.63
N ASP A 288 -42.32 12.94 55.11
CA ASP A 288 -43.18 12.42 56.17
C ASP A 288 -42.93 13.18 57.48
N GLY A 289 -41.67 13.52 57.81
CA GLY A 289 -41.33 14.37 58.96
C GLY A 289 -41.75 15.84 58.83
N ILE A 290 -41.86 16.38 57.61
CA ILE A 290 -42.42 17.71 57.35
C ILE A 290 -43.94 17.70 57.53
N VAL A 291 -44.62 16.64 57.08
CA VAL A 291 -46.07 16.45 57.27
C VAL A 291 -46.41 16.35 58.76
N ASP A 292 -45.66 15.54 59.51
CA ASP A 292 -45.87 15.35 60.95
C ASP A 292 -45.68 16.68 61.74
N LYS A 293 -44.66 17.49 61.39
CA LYS A 293 -44.50 18.83 61.95
C LYS A 293 -45.64 19.78 61.60
N SER A 294 -46.20 19.69 60.39
CA SER A 294 -47.33 20.54 59.98
C SER A 294 -48.65 20.16 60.66
N GLU A 295 -48.86 18.87 60.96
CA GLU A 295 -50.00 18.37 61.72
C GLU A 295 -49.92 18.76 63.21
N VAL A 296 -48.73 18.72 63.81
CA VAL A 296 -48.52 19.20 65.19
C VAL A 296 -48.78 20.72 65.31
N VAL A 297 -48.33 21.51 64.32
CA VAL A 297 -48.55 22.98 64.31
C VAL A 297 -50.01 23.36 64.08
N THR A 298 -50.76 22.59 63.28
CA THR A 298 -52.19 22.84 63.05
C THR A 298 -53.04 22.41 64.24
N ARG A 299 -52.70 21.30 64.90
CA ARG A 299 -53.37 20.84 66.12
C ARG A 299 -53.11 21.73 67.34
N ALA A 300 -51.89 22.27 67.47
CA ALA A 300 -51.56 23.25 68.51
C ALA A 300 -52.29 24.60 68.33
N LYS A 301 -52.75 24.94 67.12
CA LYS A 301 -53.57 26.13 66.84
C LYS A 301 -55.06 25.92 67.08
N SER A 302 -55.56 24.68 67.12
CA SER A 302 -56.96 24.38 67.42
C SER A 302 -57.26 24.16 68.91
N GLU A 303 -56.23 24.08 69.77
CA GLU A 303 -56.36 23.84 71.22
C GLU A 303 -55.91 25.04 72.08
N GLY A 304 -55.72 26.24 71.49
CA GLY A 304 -55.45 27.48 72.21
C GLY A 304 -56.76 28.22 72.59
N PRO A 305 -56.91 28.72 73.83
CA PRO A 305 -58.15 29.22 74.42
C PRO A 305 -58.73 30.49 73.77
#